data_AF-A0A3S4K4D2-F1
#
_entry.id   AF-A0A3S4K4D2-F1
#
_cell.length_a   1.000
_cell.length_b   1.000
_cell.length_c   1.000
_cell.angle_alpha   90.00
_cell.angle_beta   90.00
_cell.angle_gamma   90.00
#
_symmetry.space_group_name_H-M   'P 1'
#
loop_
_entity.id
_entity.type
_entity.pdbx_description
1 polymer ?
#
loop_
_entity_poly.entity_id
_entity_poly.type
_entity_poly.pdbx_seq_one_letter_code
_entity_poly.pdbx_strand_id
1 'polypeptide(L)'
;MGYVVEVIRGANNQRIRDFGHDKLKVYGMGREKSHEHWVSVIRQLIHLGLVMQNIAQHSALQLTDAARPVLRGDVPLKLAVAAHRRPQTPRDAEIVRR
;
A
#
# COMPACT_ATOMS: atom_id res chain seq x y z
N MET A 1 -1.61 0.61 8.66
CA MET A 1 -1.42 0.58 7.18
C MET A 1 -0.35 1.56 6.68
N GLY A 2 -0.46 2.87 6.93
CA GLY A 2 0.47 3.88 6.38
C GLY A 2 1.96 3.59 6.64
N TYR A 3 2.31 3.22 7.88
CA TYR A 3 3.70 2.89 8.24
C TYR A 3 4.33 1.78 7.36
N VAL A 4 3.57 0.73 7.03
CA VAL A 4 4.06 -0.36 6.17
C VAL A 4 4.34 0.16 4.75
N VAL A 5 3.47 1.03 4.23
CA VAL A 5 3.67 1.68 2.93
C VAL A 5 4.90 2.58 2.96
N GLU A 6 5.10 3.35 4.04
CA GLU A 6 6.28 4.19 4.21
C GLU A 6 7.58 3.37 4.22
N VAL A 7 7.61 2.21 4.88
CA VAL A 7 8.77 1.30 4.86
C VAL A 7 9.02 0.76 3.46
N ILE A 8 8.00 0.22 2.77
CA ILE A 8 8.15 -0.34 1.41
C ILE A 8 8.65 0.72 0.42
N ARG A 9 8.11 1.94 0.52
CA ARG A 9 8.51 3.08 -0.32
C ARG A 9 9.81 3.74 0.14
N GLY A 10 10.39 3.30 1.24
CA GLY A 10 11.65 3.83 1.73
C GLY A 10 11.56 5.31 2.15
N ALA A 11 10.48 5.70 2.82
CA ALA A 11 10.28 7.07 3.29
C ALA A 11 11.32 7.45 4.35
N ASN A 12 11.72 8.72 4.35
CA ASN A 12 12.70 9.27 5.28
C ASN A 12 12.02 9.71 6.60
N ASN A 13 11.49 8.75 7.37
CA ASN A 13 10.76 8.99 8.61
C ASN A 13 11.64 8.69 9.84
N GLN A 14 11.63 9.57 10.86
CA GLN A 14 12.36 9.36 12.12
C GLN A 14 11.94 8.05 12.80
N ARG A 15 10.64 7.76 12.88
CA ARG A 15 10.13 6.52 13.46
C ARG A 15 10.68 5.28 12.74
N ILE A 16 10.90 5.33 11.44
CA ILE A 16 11.49 4.20 10.69
C ILE A 16 12.93 3.97 11.13
N ARG A 17 13.73 5.04 11.32
CA ARG A 17 15.11 4.96 11.81
C ARG A 17 15.18 4.47 13.25
N ASP A 18 14.29 4.96 14.12
CA ASP A 18 14.27 4.60 15.54
C ASP A 18 14.01 3.09 15.72
N PHE A 19 13.14 2.50 14.89
CA PHE A 19 12.91 1.06 14.85
C PHE A 19 13.92 0.28 13.99
N GLY A 20 14.89 0.95 13.36
CA GLY A 20 15.90 0.34 12.49
C GLY A 20 15.34 -0.29 11.21
N HIS A 21 14.11 0.06 10.82
CA HIS A 21 13.45 -0.51 9.65
C HIS A 21 14.01 0.02 8.32
N ASP A 22 14.79 1.09 8.35
CA ASP A 22 15.61 1.59 7.23
C ASP A 22 16.71 0.60 6.81
N LYS A 23 17.08 -0.34 7.69
CA LYS A 23 18.13 -1.34 7.44
C LYS A 23 17.59 -2.66 6.88
N LEU A 24 16.27 -2.82 6.81
CA LEU A 24 15.66 -4.04 6.28
C LEU A 24 15.86 -4.12 4.75
N LYS A 25 16.07 -5.33 4.22
CA LYS A 25 16.15 -5.54 2.76
C LYS A 25 14.92 -5.01 2.01
N VAL A 26 13.75 -5.06 2.65
CA VAL A 26 12.49 -4.61 2.06
C VAL A 26 12.32 -3.09 2.02
N TYR A 27 13.17 -2.35 2.73
CA TYR A 27 13.10 -0.90 2.79
C TYR A 27 13.41 -0.29 1.42
N GLY A 28 12.45 0.45 0.88
CA GLY A 28 12.62 1.13 -0.40
C GLY A 28 12.54 0.25 -1.65
N MET A 29 12.22 -1.05 -1.53
CA MET A 29 12.05 -1.92 -2.71
C MET A 29 10.87 -1.53 -3.60
N GLY A 30 9.94 -0.71 -3.11
CA GLY A 30 8.77 -0.23 -3.86
C GLY A 30 8.76 1.26 -4.15
N ARG A 31 9.93 1.91 -4.17
CA ARG A 31 10.09 3.37 -4.36
C ARG A 31 9.51 3.89 -5.67
N GLU A 32 9.52 3.06 -6.71
CA GLU A 32 9.06 3.37 -8.07
C GLU A 32 7.53 3.44 -8.21
N LYS A 33 6.78 2.99 -7.20
CA LYS A 33 5.31 3.06 -7.19
C LYS A 33 4.79 4.10 -6.19
N SER A 34 3.61 4.66 -6.50
CA SER A 34 2.98 5.69 -5.68
C SER A 34 2.52 5.13 -4.33
N HIS A 35 2.23 6.04 -3.40
CA HIS A 35 1.59 5.66 -2.13
C HIS A 35 0.23 5.00 -2.38
N GLU A 36 -0.61 5.54 -3.27
CA GLU A 36 -1.91 4.92 -3.55
C GLU A 36 -1.80 3.53 -4.16
N HIS A 37 -0.76 3.28 -4.97
CA HIS A 37 -0.51 1.94 -5.51
C HIS A 37 -0.34 0.91 -4.40
N TRP A 38 0.56 1.16 -3.45
CA TRP A 38 0.79 0.25 -2.32
C TRP A 38 -0.42 0.15 -1.39
N VAL A 39 -1.16 1.24 -1.22
CA VAL A 39 -2.44 1.21 -0.49
C VAL A 39 -3.43 0.28 -1.17
N SER A 40 -3.57 0.37 -2.50
CA SER A 40 -4.45 -0.50 -3.27
C SER A 40 -4.03 -1.97 -3.17
N VAL A 41 -2.73 -2.27 -3.33
CA VAL A 41 -2.19 -3.63 -3.19
C VAL A 41 -2.55 -4.22 -1.83
N ILE A 42 -2.23 -3.54 -0.73
CA ILE A 42 -2.52 -4.03 0.63
C ILE A 42 -4.03 -4.22 0.83
N ARG A 43 -4.88 -3.31 0.31
CA ARG A 43 -6.34 -3.50 0.39
C ARG A 43 -6.78 -4.76 -0.35
N GLN A 44 -6.24 -5.03 -1.54
CA GLN A 44 -6.56 -6.25 -2.27
C GLN A 44 -6.12 -7.50 -1.50
N LEU A 45 -4.93 -7.49 -0.88
CA LEU A 45 -4.48 -8.58 -0.02
C LEU A 45 -5.42 -8.82 1.18
N ILE A 46 -6.00 -7.75 1.74
CA ILE A 46 -7.01 -7.85 2.79
C ILE A 46 -8.30 -8.48 2.27
N HIS A 47 -8.79 -8.03 1.11
CA HIS A 47 -10.02 -8.60 0.51
C HIS A 47 -9.84 -10.06 0.10
N LEU A 48 -8.64 -10.48 -0.29
CA LEU A 48 -8.29 -11.86 -0.60
C LEU A 48 -8.05 -12.71 0.67
N GLY A 49 -8.15 -12.13 1.86
CA GLY A 49 -7.93 -12.83 3.12
C GLY A 49 -6.48 -13.22 3.40
N LEU A 50 -5.51 -12.68 2.64
CA LEU A 50 -4.08 -12.93 2.81
C LEU A 50 -3.49 -12.08 3.94
N VAL A 51 -4.07 -10.89 4.15
CA VAL A 51 -3.70 -9.97 5.23
C VAL A 51 -4.97 -9.66 6.02
N MET A 52 -4.86 -9.53 7.33
CA MET A 52 -5.94 -9.03 8.18
C MET A 52 -5.52 -7.76 8.91
N GLN A 53 -6.51 -6.93 9.25
CA GLN A 53 -6.32 -5.81 10.16
C GLN A 53 -6.75 -6.22 11.56
N ASN A 54 -5.81 -6.21 12.49
CA ASN A 54 -6.10 -6.48 13.88
C ASN A 54 -6.53 -5.19 14.59
N ILE A 55 -7.85 -5.02 14.75
CA ILE A 55 -8.45 -3.82 15.35
C ILE A 55 -8.02 -3.66 16.82
N ALA A 56 -7.81 -4.76 17.54
CA ALA A 56 -7.32 -4.72 18.92
C ALA A 56 -5.85 -4.25 19.03
N GLN A 57 -5.10 -4.27 17.93
CA GLN A 57 -3.70 -3.85 17.87
C GLN A 57 -3.52 -2.63 16.96
N HIS A 58 -4.33 -1.59 17.15
CA HIS A 58 -4.26 -0.34 16.37
C HIS A 58 -4.32 -0.55 14.85
N SER A 59 -5.14 -1.50 14.40
CA SER A 59 -5.26 -1.90 12.99
C SER A 59 -3.93 -2.33 12.38
N ALA A 60 -3.10 -3.04 13.17
CA ALA A 60 -1.88 -3.67 12.69
C ALA A 60 -2.21 -4.66 11.56
N LEU A 61 -1.36 -4.66 10.53
CA LEU A 61 -1.46 -5.61 9.43
C LEU A 61 -0.80 -6.92 9.87
N GLN A 62 -1.54 -8.02 9.79
CA GLN A 62 -1.06 -9.35 10.13
C GLN A 62 -1.27 -10.30 8.95
N LEU A 63 -0.32 -11.21 8.73
CA LEU A 63 -0.46 -12.25 7.71
C LEU A 63 -1.40 -13.35 8.22
N THR A 64 -2.21 -13.90 7.32
CA THR A 64 -2.97 -15.12 7.58
C THR A 64 -2.21 -16.33 7.02
N ASP A 65 -2.65 -17.54 7.35
CA ASP A 65 -2.04 -18.76 6.79
C ASP A 65 -2.14 -18.82 5.26
N ALA A 66 -3.17 -18.21 4.68
CA ALA A 66 -3.37 -18.14 3.23
C ALA A 66 -2.26 -17.35 2.51
N ALA A 67 -1.52 -16.47 3.21
CA ALA A 67 -0.40 -15.73 2.62
C ALA A 67 0.83 -16.59 2.34
N ARG A 68 0.99 -17.73 3.05
CA ARG A 68 2.24 -18.51 3.03
C ARG A 68 2.63 -19.01 1.63
N PRO A 69 1.74 -19.60 0.81
CA PRO A 69 2.10 -20.06 -0.53
C PRO A 69 2.47 -18.90 -1.47
N VAL A 70 1.79 -17.76 -1.34
CA VAL A 70 2.10 -16.55 -2.13
C VAL A 70 3.48 -16.00 -1.78
N LEU A 71 3.80 -15.90 -0.49
CA LEU A 71 5.10 -15.39 -0.02
C LEU A 71 6.28 -16.30 -0.40
N ARG A 72 6.04 -17.61 -0.52
CA ARG A 72 7.04 -18.57 -1.01
C ARG A 72 7.20 -18.54 -2.54
N GLY A 73 6.24 -17.95 -3.25
CA GLY A 73 6.19 -17.98 -4.72
C GLY A 73 5.59 -19.26 -5.29
N ASP A 74 4.96 -20.10 -4.47
CA ASP A 74 4.38 -21.38 -4.87
C ASP A 74 3.10 -21.19 -5.70
N VAL A 75 2.38 -20.08 -5.49
CA VAL A 75 1.12 -19.75 -6.18
C VAL A 75 1.21 -18.36 -6.80
N PRO A 76 0.88 -18.20 -8.10
CA PRO A 76 0.85 -16.88 -8.73
C PRO A 76 -0.30 -16.03 -8.19
N LEU A 77 -0.03 -14.76 -7.91
CA LEU A 77 -1.03 -13.79 -7.48
C LEU A 77 -1.24 -12.74 -8.57
N LYS A 78 -2.48 -12.62 -9.05
CA LYS A 78 -2.90 -11.54 -9.97
C LYS A 78 -3.67 -10.50 -9.18
N LEU A 79 -3.28 -9.23 -9.32
CA LEU A 79 -3.93 -8.09 -8.68
C LEU A 79 -4.48 -7.14 -9.74
N ALA A 80 -5.56 -6.44 -9.41
CA ALA A 80 -6.07 -5.36 -10.23
C ALA A 80 -5.10 -4.17 -10.16
N VAL A 81 -4.84 -3.56 -11.32
CA VAL A 81 -4.09 -2.30 -11.37
C VAL A 81 -4.98 -1.21 -10.76
N ALA A 82 -4.46 -0.50 -9.77
CA ALA A 82 -5.14 0.64 -9.19
C ALA A 82 -5.55 1.61 -10.31
N ALA A 83 -6.86 1.85 -10.44
CA ALA A 83 -7.37 2.80 -11.43
C ALA A 83 -6.68 4.16 -11.15
N HIS A 84 -5.91 4.65 -12.11
CA HIS A 84 -5.49 6.04 -12.08
C HIS A 84 -6.79 6.84 -12.12
N ARG A 85 -7.14 7.50 -11.02
CA ARG A 85 -8.24 8.45 -11.04
C ARG A 85 -7.83 9.47 -12.12
N ARG A 86 -8.45 9.41 -13.30
CA ARG A 86 -8.22 10.43 -14.33
C ARG A 86 -8.43 11.78 -13.64
N PRO A 87 -7.55 12.78 -13.87
CA PRO A 87 -7.80 14.11 -13.34
C PRO A 87 -9.22 14.50 -13.77
N GLN A 88 -10.07 14.77 -12.78
CA GLN A 88 -11.41 15.27 -13.05
C GLN A 88 -11.19 16.65 -13.65
N THR A 89 -11.48 16.82 -14.94
CA THR A 89 -11.48 18.14 -15.56
C THR A 89 -12.36 19.04 -14.70
N PRO A 90 -11.90 20.23 -14.27
CA PRO A 90 -12.78 21.16 -13.57
C PRO A 90 -13.96 21.47 -14.49
N ARG A 91 -15.14 20.93 -14.16
CA ARG A 91 -16.41 21.56 -14.56
C ARG A 91 -16.45 22.84 -13.72
N ASP A 92 -16.17 23.97 -14.36
CA ASP A 92 -16.65 25.32 -14.06
C ASP A 92 -15.68 26.35 -14.65
N ALA A 93 -15.72 26.50 -15.98
CA ALA A 93 -15.13 27.65 -16.68
C ALA A 93 -16.10 28.20 -17.74
N GLU A 94 -17.41 28.09 -17.50
CA GLU A 94 -18.42 28.57 -18.44
C GLU A 94 -19.63 29.20 -17.73
N ILE A 95 -19.41 30.11 -16.78
CA ILE A 95 -20.42 31.08 -16.37
C ILE A 95 -19.72 32.43 -16.16
N VAL A 96 -20.36 33.49 -16.66
CA VAL A 96 -19.91 34.91 -16.73
C VAL A 96 -19.10 35.28 -17.97
N ARG A 97 -19.72 35.10 -19.15
CA ARG A 97 -19.84 36.22 -20.11
C ARG A 97 -21.28 36.72 -20.06
N ARG A 98 -21.50 37.79 -19.31
CA ARG A 98 -22.58 38.75 -19.53
C ARG A 98 -22.04 40.14 -19.19
#